data_AF-A0A956HRQ8-F1
#
_entry.id   AF-A0A956HRQ8-F1
#
_cell.length_a   1.000
_cell.length_b   1.000
_cell.length_c   1.000
_cell.angle_alpha   90.00
_cell.angle_beta   90.00
_cell.angle_gamma   90.00
#
_symmetry.space_group_name_H-M   'P 1'
#
loop_
_entity.id
_entity.type
_entity.pdbx_description
1 polymer ?
#
loop_
_entity_poly.entity_id
_entity_poly.type
_entity_poly.pdbx_seq_one_letter_code
_entity_poly.pdbx_strand_id
1 'polypeptide(L)'
;MSIAVHLPDGSHKELQDGATVLDLARAISPGLAKSTVIALVNDRQVDTNYTLADGDAVKLVTDRDPLGLDTLRHSAAHLMAAAILAEFPSAQLTIGPVTDDGFYYDIFLPEGQAITEGDFPKIEARMQALAKADDPFVRCVAQTEADPVFQDYRKIDGGQNKFKGEIIAELKNAGALSGEADAPELSFYRSGGFIDLCRGPHVPSTGWLKHTKLMKVSGSYWRADASREPLTRVYGTAFFKKKDLDAYLHMLEEAKKRDHRVLGEQLDLFHFEEDAPGFPFLHPKGATVFNLLADFMRRNLARRGYQEVKTPLILSEAMWHRSGHYANYLENMFFTRRKRFDDAQASGVDENAEDERPMAVKPMNCPGHLLVYKHRLRSHNEFPLRMSEMGLVHRRELSGVRHGLFRVQAFTQDDAHHFCT
;
A
#
# COMPACT_ATOMS: atom_id res chain seq x y z
N MET A 1 -44.94 9.30 16.98
CA MET A 1 -44.42 8.78 18.26
C MET A 1 -43.04 9.40 18.47
N SER A 2 -42.48 9.39 19.69
CA SER A 2 -41.10 9.85 19.93
C SER A 2 -40.18 8.64 20.09
N ILE A 3 -38.92 8.79 19.69
CA ILE A 3 -37.85 7.82 19.91
C ILE A 3 -36.80 8.44 20.82
N ALA A 4 -36.16 7.65 21.65
CA ALA A 4 -35.04 8.04 22.50
C ALA A 4 -33.76 7.37 22.00
N VAL A 5 -32.74 8.18 21.70
CA VAL A 5 -31.42 7.67 21.29
C VAL A 5 -30.36 7.99 22.34
N HIS A 6 -29.40 7.09 22.53
CA HIS A 6 -28.35 7.18 23.54
C HIS A 6 -27.07 7.78 22.95
N LEU A 7 -26.48 8.74 23.67
CA LEU A 7 -25.25 9.44 23.27
C LEU A 7 -24.03 8.95 24.08
N PRO A 8 -22.79 9.16 23.59
CA PRO A 8 -21.58 8.64 24.22
C PRO A 8 -21.29 9.20 25.62
N ASP A 9 -21.87 10.34 25.99
CA ASP A 9 -21.75 10.95 27.31
C ASP A 9 -22.73 10.37 28.35
N GLY A 10 -23.51 9.35 27.96
CA GLY A 10 -24.53 8.72 28.79
C GLY A 10 -25.86 9.46 28.80
N SER A 11 -25.98 10.59 28.08
CA SER A 11 -27.25 11.28 27.92
C SER A 11 -28.13 10.59 26.86
N HIS A 12 -29.41 10.94 26.83
CA HIS A 12 -30.33 10.54 25.77
C HIS A 12 -30.96 11.77 25.13
N LYS A 13 -31.38 11.64 23.87
CA LYS A 13 -32.08 12.69 23.12
C LYS A 13 -33.39 12.14 22.58
N GLU A 14 -34.49 12.85 22.87
CA GLU A 14 -35.79 12.56 22.29
C GLU A 14 -35.91 13.20 20.91
N LEU A 15 -36.36 12.42 19.94
CA LEU A 15 -36.60 12.83 18.56
C LEU A 15 -37.97 12.34 18.10
N GLN A 16 -38.46 12.90 17.00
CA GLN A 16 -39.65 12.37 16.33
C GLN A 16 -39.33 11.03 15.68
N ASP A 17 -40.28 10.10 15.70
CA ASP A 17 -40.20 8.86 14.93
C ASP A 17 -39.95 9.16 13.44
N GLY A 18 -39.02 8.42 12.84
CA GLY A 18 -38.50 8.70 11.50
C GLY A 18 -37.36 9.73 11.42
N ALA A 19 -36.89 10.28 12.55
CA ALA A 19 -35.75 11.20 12.56
C ALA A 19 -34.46 10.54 12.05
N THR A 20 -33.65 11.32 11.34
CA THR A 20 -32.36 10.86 10.82
C THR A 20 -31.20 11.19 11.76
N VAL A 21 -30.04 10.60 11.48
CA VAL A 21 -28.75 11.00 12.08
C VAL A 21 -28.52 12.52 11.97
N LEU A 22 -28.86 13.13 10.84
CA LEU A 22 -28.72 14.57 10.65
C LEU A 22 -29.69 15.37 11.54
N ASP A 23 -30.89 14.87 11.77
CA ASP A 23 -31.87 15.52 12.66
C ASP A 23 -31.44 15.44 14.12
N LEU A 24 -30.85 14.32 14.55
CA LEU A 24 -30.16 14.22 15.84
C LEU A 24 -29.08 15.28 15.98
N ALA A 25 -28.19 15.38 14.98
CA ALA A 25 -27.10 16.36 14.99
C ALA A 25 -27.63 17.80 15.08
N ARG A 26 -28.71 18.12 14.35
CA ARG A 26 -29.38 19.44 14.40
C ARG A 26 -30.02 19.70 15.76
N ALA A 27 -30.64 18.71 16.37
CA ALA A 27 -31.27 18.82 17.69
C ALA A 27 -30.24 19.04 18.81
N ILE A 28 -28.99 18.64 18.61
CA ILE A 28 -27.87 18.97 19.51
C ILE A 28 -27.37 20.38 19.24
N SER A 29 -26.94 20.68 18.01
CA SER A 29 -26.66 22.06 17.60
C SER A 29 -26.54 22.22 16.07
N PRO A 30 -26.84 23.40 15.52
CA PRO A 30 -26.63 23.68 14.09
C PRO A 30 -25.17 23.50 13.64
N GLY A 31 -24.21 23.82 14.52
CA GLY A 31 -22.78 23.66 14.24
C GLY A 31 -22.38 22.20 14.07
N LEU A 32 -22.89 21.33 14.95
CA LEU A 32 -22.63 19.89 14.90
C LEU A 32 -23.26 19.25 13.66
N ALA A 33 -24.49 19.62 13.31
CA ALA A 33 -25.12 19.18 12.06
C ALA A 33 -24.28 19.52 10.83
N LYS A 34 -23.70 20.72 10.80
CA LYS A 34 -22.85 21.16 9.69
C LYS A 34 -21.52 20.40 9.62
N SER A 35 -20.97 19.94 10.74
CA SER A 35 -19.70 19.21 10.78
C SER A 35 -19.86 17.69 10.74
N THR A 36 -21.08 17.15 10.88
CA THR A 36 -21.34 15.71 10.91
C THR A 36 -21.17 15.12 9.51
N VAL A 37 -20.29 14.13 9.41
CA VAL A 37 -19.93 13.45 8.17
C VAL A 37 -20.75 12.17 8.02
N ILE A 38 -20.75 11.34 9.07
CA ILE A 38 -21.50 10.07 9.21
C ILE A 38 -21.85 9.86 10.70
N ALA A 39 -22.45 8.72 11.03
CA ALA A 39 -22.55 8.26 12.42
C ALA A 39 -22.19 6.78 12.57
N LEU A 40 -21.88 6.40 13.82
CA LEU A 40 -21.92 5.02 14.27
C LEU A 40 -23.25 4.82 15.01
N VAL A 41 -24.11 3.94 14.50
CA VAL A 41 -25.35 3.52 15.15
C VAL A 41 -25.19 2.06 15.55
N ASN A 42 -25.20 1.77 16.85
CA ASN A 42 -24.93 0.43 17.40
C ASN A 42 -23.62 -0.15 16.81
N ASP A 43 -22.56 0.66 16.82
CA ASP A 43 -21.23 0.37 16.25
C ASP A 43 -21.17 0.17 14.72
N ARG A 44 -22.28 0.33 13.99
CA ARG A 44 -22.33 0.28 12.52
C ARG A 44 -22.20 1.68 11.92
N GLN A 45 -21.31 1.85 10.96
CA GLN A 45 -21.19 3.08 10.17
C GLN A 45 -22.41 3.28 9.27
N VAL A 46 -23.03 4.46 9.34
CA VAL A 46 -24.22 4.83 8.58
C VAL A 46 -24.15 6.27 8.08
N ASP A 47 -24.80 6.55 6.95
CA ASP A 47 -24.91 7.89 6.39
C ASP A 47 -25.73 8.84 7.29
N THR A 48 -25.61 10.14 7.05
CA THR A 48 -26.36 11.15 7.82
C THR A 48 -27.87 11.12 7.57
N ASN A 49 -28.33 10.51 6.48
CA ASN A 49 -29.75 10.32 6.17
C ASN A 49 -30.33 9.01 6.74
N TYR A 50 -29.53 8.22 7.46
CA TYR A 50 -30.00 6.99 8.09
C TYR A 50 -31.07 7.32 9.15
N THR A 51 -32.22 6.64 9.05
CA THR A 51 -33.34 6.75 10.00
C THR A 51 -33.00 6.01 11.29
N LEU A 52 -33.09 6.71 12.42
CA LEU A 52 -32.82 6.17 13.74
C LEU A 52 -34.02 5.42 14.30
N ALA A 53 -33.75 4.39 15.10
CA ALA A 53 -34.74 3.63 15.86
C ALA A 53 -34.69 3.98 17.36
N ASP A 54 -35.76 3.66 18.07
CA ASP A 54 -35.82 3.80 19.53
C ASP A 54 -34.76 2.90 20.21
N GLY A 55 -34.01 3.48 21.15
CA GLY A 55 -32.93 2.79 21.86
C GLY A 55 -31.58 2.75 21.13
N ASP A 56 -31.45 3.33 19.95
CA ASP A 56 -30.18 3.35 19.22
C ASP A 56 -29.07 4.04 20.01
N ALA A 57 -27.89 3.41 20.07
CA ALA A 57 -26.66 4.06 20.55
C ALA A 57 -25.97 4.77 19.38
N VAL A 58 -25.90 6.11 19.44
CA VAL A 58 -25.45 6.94 18.31
C VAL A 58 -24.22 7.76 18.68
N LYS A 59 -23.14 7.59 17.91
CA LYS A 59 -21.97 8.47 17.93
C LYS A 59 -21.84 9.19 16.60
N LEU A 60 -21.99 10.52 16.62
CA LEU A 60 -21.75 11.36 15.45
C LEU A 60 -20.25 11.45 15.16
N VAL A 61 -19.89 11.33 13.89
CA VAL A 61 -18.50 11.42 13.40
C VAL A 61 -18.38 12.73 12.63
N THR A 62 -17.35 13.53 12.91
CA THR A 62 -17.17 14.84 12.28
C THR A 62 -15.89 14.93 11.45
N ASP A 63 -15.66 16.10 10.86
CA ASP A 63 -14.43 16.48 10.16
C ASP A 63 -13.14 16.45 11.02
N ARG A 64 -13.24 16.15 12.31
CA ARG A 64 -12.12 16.03 13.25
C ARG A 64 -11.73 14.58 13.53
N ASP A 65 -12.58 13.63 13.18
CA ASP A 65 -12.35 12.22 13.39
C ASP A 65 -11.58 11.62 12.20
N PRO A 66 -10.59 10.73 12.43
CA PRO A 66 -9.91 10.01 11.35
C PRO A 66 -10.89 9.29 10.42
N LEU A 67 -11.93 8.67 10.99
CA LEU A 67 -12.98 8.00 10.23
C LEU A 67 -13.73 8.98 9.30
N GLY A 68 -13.93 10.23 9.71
CA GLY A 68 -14.53 11.24 8.84
C GLY A 68 -13.65 11.54 7.61
N LEU A 69 -12.32 11.60 7.80
CA LEU A 69 -11.38 11.78 6.68
C LEU A 69 -11.38 10.58 5.74
N ASP A 70 -11.49 9.35 6.26
CA ASP A 70 -11.60 8.15 5.45
C ASP A 70 -12.90 8.15 4.62
N THR A 71 -14.04 8.53 5.21
CA THR A 71 -15.30 8.70 4.47
C THR A 71 -15.19 9.78 3.39
N LEU A 72 -14.51 10.90 3.67
CA LEU A 72 -14.25 11.95 2.69
C LEU A 72 -13.43 11.41 1.51
N ARG A 73 -12.37 10.66 1.77
CA ARG A 73 -11.52 10.05 0.73
C ARG A 73 -12.25 8.99 -0.07
N HIS A 74 -13.08 8.18 0.57
CA HIS A 74 -13.94 7.22 -0.12
C HIS A 74 -14.92 7.91 -1.08
N SER A 75 -15.53 9.00 -0.62
CA SER A 75 -16.43 9.82 -1.44
C SER A 75 -15.69 10.54 -2.56
N ALA A 76 -14.45 10.98 -2.32
CA ALA A 76 -13.60 11.56 -3.36
C ALA A 76 -13.19 10.54 -4.43
N ALA A 77 -13.05 9.25 -4.08
CA ALA A 77 -12.85 8.18 -5.07
C ALA A 77 -14.05 8.06 -6.01
N HIS A 78 -15.29 8.14 -5.50
CA HIS A 78 -16.50 8.18 -6.33
C HIS A 78 -16.56 9.43 -7.21
N LEU A 79 -16.19 10.60 -6.68
CA LEU A 79 -16.12 11.83 -7.47
C LEU A 79 -15.11 11.73 -8.62
N MET A 80 -13.95 11.12 -8.35
CA MET A 80 -12.93 10.85 -9.37
C MET A 80 -13.44 9.86 -10.41
N ALA A 81 -14.10 8.78 -10.01
CA ALA A 81 -14.69 7.81 -10.91
C ALA A 81 -15.76 8.43 -11.84
N ALA A 82 -16.67 9.23 -11.27
CA ALA A 82 -17.66 9.98 -12.04
C ALA A 82 -17.01 10.95 -13.04
N ALA A 83 -15.95 11.64 -12.62
CA ALA A 83 -15.20 12.55 -13.49
C ALA A 83 -14.47 11.80 -14.62
N ILE A 84 -13.87 10.65 -14.32
CA ILE A 84 -13.17 9.83 -15.31
C ILE A 84 -14.14 9.28 -16.34
N LEU A 85 -15.30 8.74 -15.94
CA LEU A 85 -16.30 8.27 -16.90
C LEU A 85 -16.83 9.38 -17.81
N ALA A 86 -16.97 10.61 -17.29
CA ALA A 86 -17.39 11.74 -18.11
C ALA A 86 -16.36 12.09 -19.20
N GLU A 87 -15.06 11.97 -18.91
CA GLU A 87 -13.99 12.28 -19.85
C GLU A 87 -13.55 11.06 -20.69
N PHE A 88 -13.80 9.84 -20.21
CA PHE A 88 -13.49 8.56 -20.84
C PHE A 88 -14.71 7.62 -20.79
N PRO A 89 -15.74 7.83 -21.63
CA PRO A 89 -17.01 7.10 -21.52
C PRO A 89 -16.94 5.59 -21.76
N SER A 90 -15.85 5.11 -22.36
CA SER A 90 -15.60 3.69 -22.59
C SER A 90 -14.79 3.01 -21.48
N ALA A 91 -14.38 3.76 -20.45
CA ALA A 91 -13.72 3.19 -19.29
C ALA A 91 -14.68 2.30 -18.50
N GLN A 92 -14.15 1.25 -17.86
CA GLN A 92 -14.92 0.42 -16.93
C GLN A 92 -14.34 0.57 -15.53
N LEU A 93 -15.17 1.01 -14.58
CA LEU A 93 -14.76 1.22 -13.20
C LEU A 93 -14.65 -0.12 -12.46
N THR A 94 -13.60 -0.33 -11.68
CA THR A 94 -13.44 -1.58 -10.92
C THR A 94 -13.60 -1.34 -9.41
N ILE A 95 -12.50 -1.08 -8.70
CA ILE A 95 -12.46 -0.85 -7.25
C ILE A 95 -11.74 0.45 -6.92
N GLY A 96 -12.24 1.15 -5.90
CA GLY A 96 -11.64 2.41 -5.44
C GLY A 96 -11.59 2.54 -3.93
N PRO A 97 -10.69 1.83 -3.24
CA PRO A 97 -10.56 1.90 -1.79
C PRO A 97 -9.79 3.15 -1.33
N VAL A 98 -9.98 3.47 -0.06
CA VAL A 98 -9.18 4.45 0.68
C VAL A 98 -7.80 3.86 0.97
N THR A 99 -6.79 4.72 1.06
CA THR A 99 -5.44 4.41 1.54
C THR A 99 -5.09 5.37 2.68
N ASP A 100 -4.02 5.08 3.43
CA ASP A 100 -3.53 5.91 4.53
C ASP A 100 -3.36 7.40 4.14
N ASP A 101 -2.96 7.63 2.89
CA ASP A 101 -2.61 8.95 2.35
C ASP A 101 -3.67 9.54 1.39
N GLY A 102 -4.75 8.81 1.12
CA GLY A 102 -5.72 9.22 0.12
C GLY A 102 -6.63 8.09 -0.35
N PHE A 103 -6.69 7.88 -1.65
CA PHE A 103 -7.47 6.83 -2.29
C PHE A 103 -6.88 6.53 -3.67
N TYR A 104 -7.34 5.44 -4.28
CA TYR A 104 -7.15 5.22 -5.70
C TYR A 104 -8.42 4.70 -6.34
N TYR A 105 -8.45 4.64 -7.66
CA TYR A 105 -9.46 3.89 -8.40
C TYR A 105 -8.78 3.12 -9.53
N ASP A 106 -9.01 1.82 -9.59
CA ASP A 106 -8.56 0.95 -10.66
C ASP A 106 -9.60 0.97 -11.80
N ILE A 107 -9.12 1.26 -13.00
CA ILE A 107 -9.95 1.50 -14.17
C ILE A 107 -9.43 0.63 -15.31
N PHE A 108 -10.33 -0.08 -15.96
CA PHE A 108 -10.01 -0.73 -17.23
C PHE A 108 -10.26 0.26 -18.37
N LEU A 109 -9.27 0.38 -19.24
CA LEU A 109 -9.33 1.20 -20.45
C LEU A 109 -9.26 0.28 -21.67
N PRO A 110 -10.09 0.48 -22.70
CA PRO A 110 -9.97 -0.22 -23.97
C PRO A 110 -8.62 0.04 -24.63
N GLU A 111 -8.23 -0.85 -25.54
CA GLU A 111 -6.98 -0.73 -26.30
C GLU A 111 -6.88 0.64 -27.01
N GLY A 112 -5.70 1.25 -26.94
CA GLY A 112 -5.43 2.57 -27.52
C GLY A 112 -5.81 3.76 -26.62
N GLN A 113 -6.46 3.54 -25.47
CA GLN A 113 -6.70 4.58 -24.48
C GLN A 113 -5.76 4.44 -23.28
N ALA A 114 -5.31 5.59 -22.78
CA ALA A 114 -4.53 5.69 -21.56
C ALA A 114 -4.93 6.95 -20.79
N ILE A 115 -4.93 6.85 -19.47
CA ILE A 115 -4.95 8.02 -18.59
C ILE A 115 -3.51 8.29 -18.20
N THR A 116 -3.06 9.52 -18.43
CA THR A 116 -1.72 10.00 -18.07
C THR A 116 -1.83 11.15 -17.08
N GLU A 117 -0.72 11.54 -16.45
CA GLU A 117 -0.71 12.73 -15.59
C GLU A 117 -1.06 14.02 -16.36
N GLY A 118 -0.84 14.04 -17.68
CA GLY A 118 -1.27 15.14 -18.56
C GLY A 118 -2.79 15.29 -18.66
N ASP A 119 -3.55 14.25 -18.33
CA ASP A 119 -5.01 14.27 -18.28
C ASP A 119 -5.56 14.79 -16.93
N PHE A 120 -4.72 14.92 -15.91
CA PHE A 120 -5.19 15.33 -14.58
C PHE A 120 -5.88 16.69 -14.56
N PRO A 121 -5.40 17.75 -15.26
CA PRO A 121 -6.08 19.04 -15.25
C PRO A 121 -7.54 18.98 -15.73
N LYS A 122 -7.86 18.17 -16.76
CA LYS A 122 -9.25 18.02 -17.24
C LYS A 122 -10.11 17.21 -16.26
N ILE A 123 -9.56 16.13 -15.68
CA ILE A 123 -10.29 15.29 -14.71
C ILE A 123 -10.54 16.10 -13.42
N GLU A 124 -9.54 16.82 -12.91
CA GLU A 124 -9.67 17.69 -11.74
C GLU A 124 -10.69 18.81 -11.99
N ALA A 125 -10.71 19.42 -13.18
CA ALA A 125 -11.73 20.42 -13.52
C ALA A 125 -13.15 19.82 -13.49
N ARG A 126 -13.31 18.59 -13.98
CA ARG A 126 -14.58 17.87 -13.91
C ARG A 126 -14.97 17.53 -12.47
N MET A 127 -14.04 17.05 -11.65
CA MET A 127 -14.26 16.80 -10.22
C MET A 127 -14.72 18.07 -9.49
N GLN A 128 -14.09 19.21 -9.77
CA GLN A 128 -14.48 20.51 -9.19
C GLN A 128 -15.88 20.95 -9.63
N ALA A 129 -16.26 20.71 -10.90
CA ALA A 129 -17.61 20.98 -11.37
C ALA A 129 -18.66 20.12 -10.63
N LEU A 130 -18.38 18.83 -10.45
CA LEU A 130 -19.24 17.90 -9.70
C LEU A 130 -19.33 18.27 -8.21
N ALA A 131 -18.22 18.70 -7.59
CA ALA A 131 -18.22 19.18 -6.21
C ALA A 131 -19.02 20.48 -6.06
N LYS A 132 -19.00 21.37 -7.08
CA LYS A 132 -19.78 22.61 -7.07
C LYS A 132 -21.28 22.38 -7.24
N ALA A 133 -21.68 21.28 -7.90
CA ALA A 133 -23.09 20.91 -8.05
C ALA A 133 -23.76 20.59 -6.71
N ASP A 134 -22.97 20.16 -5.72
CA ASP A 134 -23.44 19.83 -4.36
C ASP A 134 -24.55 18.78 -4.34
N ASP A 135 -24.45 17.79 -5.21
CA ASP A 135 -25.41 16.70 -5.30
C ASP A 135 -25.35 15.82 -4.04
N PRO A 136 -26.50 15.43 -3.46
CA PRO A 136 -26.52 14.55 -2.29
C PRO A 136 -26.06 13.15 -2.66
N PHE A 137 -25.33 12.49 -1.75
CA PHE A 137 -25.10 11.06 -1.85
C PHE A 137 -26.34 10.32 -1.33
N VAL A 138 -26.96 9.52 -2.20
CA VAL A 138 -28.16 8.77 -1.89
C VAL A 138 -27.84 7.28 -1.96
N ARG A 139 -27.85 6.62 -0.80
CA ARG A 139 -27.76 5.17 -0.70
C ARG A 139 -29.03 4.54 -1.25
N CYS A 140 -28.88 3.53 -2.08
CA CYS A 140 -29.98 2.74 -2.64
C CYS A 140 -29.67 1.25 -2.48
N VAL A 141 -30.69 0.43 -2.24
CA VAL A 141 -30.55 -1.02 -2.10
C VAL A 141 -31.43 -1.69 -3.15
N ALA A 142 -30.87 -2.64 -3.89
CA ALA A 142 -31.66 -3.53 -4.74
C ALA A 142 -32.01 -4.80 -3.97
N GLN A 143 -33.29 -5.15 -3.98
CA GLN A 143 -33.83 -6.43 -3.53
C GLN A 143 -33.89 -7.42 -4.68
N THR A 144 -34.02 -6.94 -5.92
CA THR A 144 -34.00 -7.77 -7.12
C THR A 144 -33.21 -7.13 -8.25
N GLU A 145 -32.82 -7.92 -9.25
CA GLU A 145 -32.22 -7.38 -10.47
C GLU A 145 -33.20 -6.56 -11.32
N ALA A 146 -34.51 -6.72 -11.13
CA ALA A 146 -35.52 -5.94 -11.83
C ALA A 146 -35.65 -4.51 -11.27
N ASP A 147 -35.04 -4.23 -10.11
CA ASP A 147 -35.16 -2.94 -9.46
C ASP A 147 -34.55 -1.83 -10.34
N PRO A 148 -35.22 -0.65 -10.44
CA PRO A 148 -34.75 0.43 -11.30
C PRO A 148 -33.31 0.87 -11.00
N VAL A 149 -32.90 0.84 -9.73
CA VAL A 149 -31.53 1.20 -9.33
C VAL A 149 -30.50 0.24 -9.91
N PHE A 150 -30.78 -1.06 -9.93
CA PHE A 150 -29.88 -2.07 -10.50
C PHE A 150 -29.79 -1.89 -12.02
N GLN A 151 -30.92 -1.63 -12.68
CA GLN A 151 -30.98 -1.39 -14.12
C GLN A 151 -30.28 -0.09 -14.54
N ASP A 152 -30.39 0.97 -13.75
CA ASP A 152 -29.65 2.21 -13.96
C ASP A 152 -28.15 2.00 -13.76
N TYR A 153 -27.77 1.32 -12.68
CA TYR A 153 -26.39 0.97 -12.40
C TYR A 153 -25.75 0.18 -13.54
N ARG A 154 -26.45 -0.79 -14.13
CA ARG A 154 -25.89 -1.57 -15.25
C ARG A 154 -25.49 -0.70 -16.44
N LYS A 155 -26.07 0.48 -16.64
CA LYS A 155 -25.85 1.33 -17.82
C LYS A 155 -24.60 2.22 -17.75
N ILE A 156 -24.05 2.48 -16.56
CA ILE A 156 -23.05 3.55 -16.33
C ILE A 156 -21.77 3.42 -17.18
N ASP A 157 -21.32 2.18 -17.41
CA ASP A 157 -20.06 1.88 -18.14
C ASP A 157 -20.36 1.13 -19.45
N GLY A 158 -21.47 1.49 -20.11
CA GLY A 158 -21.89 0.87 -21.37
C GLY A 158 -22.52 -0.52 -21.22
N GLY A 159 -23.01 -0.92 -20.04
CA GLY A 159 -23.82 -2.14 -19.90
C GLY A 159 -23.05 -3.42 -19.57
N GLN A 160 -21.73 -3.44 -19.76
CA GLN A 160 -20.93 -4.67 -19.91
C GLN A 160 -19.70 -4.72 -19.00
N ASN A 161 -19.68 -3.97 -17.90
CA ASN A 161 -18.57 -4.00 -16.95
C ASN A 161 -18.45 -5.37 -16.28
N LYS A 162 -17.47 -6.16 -16.74
CA LYS A 162 -17.22 -7.52 -16.24
C LYS A 162 -16.72 -7.53 -14.80
N PHE A 163 -15.92 -6.55 -14.40
CA PHE A 163 -15.28 -6.49 -13.09
C PHE A 163 -16.32 -6.31 -11.98
N LYS A 164 -17.25 -5.37 -12.18
CA LYS A 164 -18.39 -5.21 -11.27
C LYS A 164 -19.38 -6.37 -11.36
N GLY A 165 -19.50 -6.99 -12.53
CA GLY A 165 -20.25 -8.24 -12.71
C GLY A 165 -19.74 -9.38 -11.82
N GLU A 166 -18.42 -9.57 -11.76
CA GLU A 166 -17.77 -10.53 -10.86
C GLU A 166 -18.07 -10.22 -9.38
N ILE A 167 -17.93 -8.95 -8.97
CA ILE A 167 -18.25 -8.54 -7.58
C ILE A 167 -19.73 -8.82 -7.25
N ILE A 168 -20.65 -8.52 -8.16
CA ILE A 168 -22.08 -8.79 -7.96
C ILE A 168 -22.33 -10.29 -7.84
N ALA A 169 -21.69 -11.12 -8.66
CA ALA A 169 -21.81 -12.57 -8.57
C ALA A 169 -21.29 -13.11 -7.23
N GLU A 170 -20.17 -12.57 -6.73
CA GLU A 170 -19.63 -12.91 -5.41
C GLU A 170 -20.61 -12.52 -4.28
N LEU A 171 -21.20 -11.32 -4.34
CA LEU A 171 -22.19 -10.88 -3.36
C LEU A 171 -23.44 -11.77 -3.38
N LYS A 172 -23.93 -12.16 -4.56
CA LYS A 172 -25.07 -13.10 -4.69
C LYS A 172 -24.74 -14.47 -4.13
N ASN A 173 -23.55 -14.99 -4.39
CA ASN A 173 -23.09 -16.26 -3.81
C ASN A 173 -22.99 -16.20 -2.28
N ALA A 174 -22.72 -15.01 -1.72
CA ALA A 174 -22.74 -14.75 -0.29
C ALA A 174 -24.16 -14.48 0.27
N GLY A 175 -25.21 -14.59 -0.55
CA GLY A 175 -26.61 -14.46 -0.14
C GLY A 175 -27.29 -13.14 -0.52
N ALA A 176 -26.62 -12.19 -1.19
CA ALA A 176 -27.29 -10.97 -1.63
C ALA A 176 -28.49 -11.28 -2.55
N LEU A 177 -29.60 -10.56 -2.36
CA LEU A 177 -30.90 -10.79 -3.05
C LEU A 177 -31.65 -12.06 -2.63
N SER A 178 -31.19 -12.80 -1.62
CA SER A 178 -31.89 -13.99 -1.10
C SER A 178 -33.09 -13.66 -0.21
N GLY A 179 -33.10 -12.48 0.41
CA GLY A 179 -34.06 -12.09 1.45
C GLY A 179 -33.71 -12.61 2.85
N GLU A 180 -32.55 -13.25 3.04
CA GLU A 180 -32.06 -13.66 4.36
C GLU A 180 -31.65 -12.45 5.21
N ALA A 181 -31.99 -12.47 6.50
CA ALA A 181 -31.81 -11.33 7.40
C ALA A 181 -30.34 -10.91 7.61
N ASP A 182 -29.41 -11.87 7.51
CA ASP A 182 -27.97 -11.66 7.74
C ASP A 182 -27.14 -11.64 6.44
N ALA A 183 -27.80 -11.69 5.27
CA ALA A 183 -27.12 -11.66 3.98
C ALA A 183 -26.57 -10.25 3.66
N PRO A 184 -25.47 -10.15 2.89
CA PRO A 184 -24.96 -8.85 2.44
C PRO A 184 -25.97 -8.17 1.51
N GLU A 185 -26.18 -6.87 1.72
CA GLU A 185 -27.03 -6.07 0.83
C GLU A 185 -26.34 -5.77 -0.50
N LEU A 186 -27.10 -5.79 -1.59
CA LEU A 186 -26.66 -5.24 -2.86
C LEU A 186 -26.98 -3.74 -2.91
N SER A 187 -26.04 -2.92 -2.43
CA SER A 187 -26.21 -1.47 -2.33
C SER A 187 -25.41 -0.66 -3.35
N PHE A 188 -25.96 0.51 -3.67
CA PHE A 188 -25.43 1.48 -4.61
C PHE A 188 -25.46 2.87 -3.99
N TYR A 189 -24.62 3.77 -4.48
CA TYR A 189 -24.71 5.20 -4.15
C TYR A 189 -24.89 6.01 -5.41
N ARG A 190 -25.94 6.84 -5.41
CA ARG A 190 -26.22 7.81 -6.47
C ARG A 190 -25.77 9.19 -6.02
N SER A 191 -25.15 9.93 -6.93
CA SER A 191 -24.81 11.34 -6.77
C SER A 191 -24.94 12.03 -8.13
N GLY A 192 -25.93 12.91 -8.27
CA GLY A 192 -26.26 13.52 -9.54
C GLY A 192 -26.58 12.46 -10.60
N GLY A 193 -25.89 12.53 -11.75
CA GLY A 193 -26.02 11.55 -12.84
C GLY A 193 -25.20 10.27 -12.67
N PHE A 194 -24.39 10.15 -11.61
CA PHE A 194 -23.52 9.00 -11.38
C PHE A 194 -24.10 8.04 -10.35
N ILE A 195 -23.89 6.74 -10.56
CA ILE A 195 -24.24 5.69 -9.61
C ILE A 195 -23.11 4.65 -9.58
N ASP A 196 -22.76 4.13 -8.41
CA ASP A 196 -21.74 3.08 -8.28
C ASP A 196 -22.15 2.00 -7.27
N LEU A 197 -21.65 0.79 -7.47
CA LEU A 197 -21.78 -0.35 -6.56
C LEU A 197 -20.87 -0.11 -5.37
N CYS A 198 -21.48 0.16 -4.22
CA CYS A 198 -20.75 0.55 -3.02
C CYS A 198 -21.58 0.30 -1.75
N ARG A 199 -20.90 -0.10 -0.68
CA ARG A 199 -21.48 -0.26 0.66
C ARG A 199 -21.63 1.08 1.40
N GLY A 200 -20.70 2.01 1.15
CA GLY A 200 -20.54 3.28 1.86
C GLY A 200 -20.08 3.08 3.31
N PRO A 201 -20.30 4.08 4.19
CA PRO A 201 -21.07 5.31 3.96
C PRO A 201 -20.32 6.37 3.15
N HIS A 202 -21.02 7.43 2.75
CA HIS A 202 -20.47 8.59 2.06
C HIS A 202 -20.67 9.88 2.87
N VAL A 203 -19.91 10.93 2.51
CA VAL A 203 -20.18 12.28 3.00
C VAL A 203 -21.57 12.75 2.53
N PRO A 204 -22.20 13.75 3.18
CA PRO A 204 -23.59 14.10 2.85
C PRO A 204 -23.85 14.53 1.40
N SER A 205 -22.88 15.20 0.77
CA SER A 205 -22.99 15.68 -0.61
C SER A 205 -21.63 15.90 -1.27
N THR A 206 -21.60 16.01 -2.61
CA THR A 206 -20.36 16.29 -3.35
C THR A 206 -19.73 17.64 -2.98
N GLY A 207 -20.48 18.58 -2.40
CA GLY A 207 -19.98 19.88 -1.95
C GLY A 207 -18.97 19.81 -0.80
N TRP A 208 -18.82 18.65 -0.16
CA TRP A 208 -17.75 18.38 0.80
C TRP A 208 -16.39 18.11 0.13
N LEU A 209 -16.39 17.76 -1.15
CA LEU A 209 -15.23 17.26 -1.91
C LEU A 209 -14.52 18.37 -2.69
N LYS A 210 -14.41 19.56 -2.09
CA LYS A 210 -13.82 20.75 -2.74
C LYS A 210 -12.30 20.71 -2.82
N HIS A 211 -11.65 19.98 -1.92
CA HIS A 211 -10.19 19.97 -1.79
C HIS A 211 -9.65 18.58 -2.07
N THR A 212 -9.66 18.23 -3.35
CA THR A 212 -9.13 16.98 -3.91
C THR A 212 -7.93 17.27 -4.80
N LYS A 213 -6.98 16.34 -4.89
CA LYS A 213 -5.84 16.41 -5.81
C LYS A 213 -5.53 15.04 -6.39
N LEU A 214 -5.34 14.94 -7.70
CA LEU A 214 -4.80 13.74 -8.35
C LEU A 214 -3.28 13.73 -8.21
N MET A 215 -2.74 12.56 -7.86
CA MET A 215 -1.35 12.44 -7.40
C MET A 215 -0.44 11.79 -8.43
N LYS A 216 -0.82 10.62 -8.93
CA LYS A 216 -0.03 9.85 -9.90
C LYS A 216 -0.91 8.79 -10.56
N VAL A 217 -0.41 8.23 -11.66
CA VAL A 217 -0.99 7.06 -12.31
C VAL A 217 -0.01 5.88 -12.26
N SER A 218 -0.51 4.66 -12.09
CA SER A 218 0.31 3.44 -12.20
C SER A 218 -0.45 2.31 -12.88
N GLY A 219 0.27 1.28 -13.33
CA GLY A 219 -0.35 0.01 -13.70
C GLY A 219 -0.73 -0.81 -12.47
N SER A 220 -1.78 -1.61 -12.60
CA SER A 220 -2.16 -2.67 -11.66
C SER A 220 -2.77 -3.83 -12.46
N TYR A 221 -3.14 -4.91 -11.78
CA TYR A 221 -3.84 -6.03 -12.38
C TYR A 221 -5.08 -6.35 -11.56
N TRP A 222 -6.12 -6.84 -12.23
CA TRP A 222 -7.36 -7.21 -11.55
C TRP A 222 -7.09 -8.27 -10.47
N ARG A 223 -7.61 -8.04 -9.26
CA ARG A 223 -7.37 -8.87 -8.05
C ARG A 223 -5.88 -9.04 -7.69
N ALA A 224 -5.01 -8.13 -8.13
CA ALA A 224 -3.56 -8.22 -7.95
C ALA A 224 -2.92 -9.49 -8.55
N ASP A 225 -3.57 -10.08 -9.55
CA ASP A 225 -3.10 -11.27 -10.26
C ASP A 225 -2.54 -10.87 -11.63
N ALA A 226 -1.22 -11.01 -11.82
CA ALA A 226 -0.53 -10.63 -13.05
C ALA A 226 -0.96 -11.43 -14.29
N SER A 227 -1.67 -12.55 -14.12
CA SER A 227 -2.27 -13.31 -15.23
C SER A 227 -3.62 -12.75 -15.70
N ARG A 228 -4.21 -11.82 -14.93
CA ARG A 228 -5.50 -11.19 -15.24
C ARG A 228 -5.31 -9.86 -15.94
N GLU A 229 -6.43 -9.21 -16.26
CA GLU A 229 -6.45 -8.00 -17.06
C GLU A 229 -5.65 -6.86 -16.41
N PRO A 230 -4.80 -6.17 -17.19
CA PRO A 230 -4.12 -4.98 -16.72
C PRO A 230 -5.13 -3.85 -16.53
N LEU A 231 -4.93 -3.07 -15.47
CA LEU A 231 -5.75 -1.93 -15.08
C LEU A 231 -4.87 -0.68 -14.93
N THR A 232 -5.47 0.48 -15.14
CA THR A 232 -4.88 1.77 -14.83
C THR A 232 -5.36 2.23 -13.46
N ARG A 233 -4.42 2.39 -12.53
CA ARG A 233 -4.69 2.90 -11.18
C ARG A 233 -4.44 4.40 -11.13
N VAL A 234 -5.47 5.18 -10.85
CA VAL A 234 -5.36 6.63 -10.64
C VAL A 234 -5.40 6.91 -9.14
N TYR A 235 -4.39 7.58 -8.60
CA TYR A 235 -4.32 7.95 -7.18
C TYR A 235 -4.79 9.37 -6.97
N GLY A 236 -5.50 9.60 -5.87
CA GLY A 236 -5.91 10.92 -5.41
C GLY A 236 -5.81 11.06 -3.90
N THR A 237 -5.92 12.30 -3.42
CA THR A 237 -6.07 12.61 -1.98
C THR A 237 -7.14 13.68 -1.79
N ALA A 238 -7.70 13.75 -0.58
CA ALA A 238 -8.76 14.69 -0.23
C ALA A 238 -8.65 15.12 1.24
N PHE A 239 -9.02 16.38 1.51
CA PHE A 239 -9.06 16.96 2.86
C PHE A 239 -10.29 17.85 3.04
N PHE A 240 -10.76 18.01 4.27
CA PHE A 240 -11.90 18.88 4.56
C PHE A 240 -11.59 20.37 4.35
N LYS A 241 -10.32 20.76 4.49
CA LYS A 241 -9.86 22.16 4.40
C LYS A 241 -8.75 22.30 3.39
N LYS A 242 -8.78 23.37 2.61
CA LYS A 242 -7.73 23.73 1.65
C LYS A 242 -6.34 23.78 2.30
N LYS A 243 -6.24 24.37 3.50
CA LYS A 243 -4.99 24.49 4.24
C LYS A 243 -4.33 23.14 4.50
N ASP A 244 -5.12 22.11 4.80
CA ASP A 244 -4.59 20.79 5.15
C ASP A 244 -4.10 20.07 3.89
N LEU A 245 -4.80 20.21 2.76
CA LEU A 245 -4.33 19.75 1.46
C LEU A 245 -3.03 20.45 1.04
N ASP A 246 -2.97 21.77 1.12
CA ASP A 246 -1.79 22.56 0.75
C ASP A 246 -0.57 22.17 1.63
N ALA A 247 -0.79 21.96 2.93
CA ALA A 247 0.24 21.50 3.86
C ALA A 247 0.73 20.09 3.52
N TYR A 248 -0.18 19.18 3.19
CA TYR A 248 0.16 17.82 2.76
C TYR A 248 0.98 17.81 1.47
N LEU A 249 0.56 18.58 0.45
CA LEU A 249 1.31 18.70 -0.80
C LEU A 249 2.68 19.33 -0.59
N HIS A 250 2.78 20.35 0.27
CA HIS A 250 4.07 20.94 0.63
C HIS A 250 5.00 19.94 1.32
N MET A 251 4.48 19.13 2.26
CA MET A 251 5.24 18.07 2.92
C MET A 251 5.78 17.06 1.89
N LEU A 252 4.98 16.65 0.91
CA LEU A 252 5.42 15.73 -0.14
C LEU A 252 6.55 16.33 -1.00
N GLU A 253 6.45 17.61 -1.36
CA GLU A 253 7.50 18.30 -2.10
C GLU A 253 8.80 18.42 -1.29
N GLU A 254 8.69 18.70 0.01
CA GLU A 254 9.85 18.71 0.91
C GLU A 254 10.46 17.30 1.08
N ALA A 255 9.63 16.25 1.13
CA ALA A 255 10.10 14.87 1.19
C ALA A 255 10.85 14.47 -0.10
N LYS A 256 10.33 14.82 -1.28
CA LYS A 256 10.99 14.56 -2.57
C LYS A 256 12.39 15.20 -2.65
N LYS A 257 12.55 16.42 -2.15
CA LYS A 257 13.85 17.11 -2.08
C LYS A 257 14.87 16.40 -1.17
N ARG A 258 14.40 15.54 -0.27
CA ARG A 258 15.21 14.80 0.72
C ARG A 258 15.35 13.32 0.38
N ASP A 259 14.88 12.91 -0.79
CA ASP A 259 15.09 11.56 -1.30
C ASP A 259 16.59 11.31 -1.49
N HIS A 260 17.11 10.24 -0.89
CA HIS A 260 18.53 9.93 -0.92
C HIS A 260 19.04 9.64 -2.34
N ARG A 261 18.16 9.30 -3.29
CA ARG A 261 18.53 9.11 -4.70
C ARG A 261 18.80 10.45 -5.36
N VAL A 262 17.96 11.45 -5.10
CA VAL A 262 18.14 12.83 -5.58
C VAL A 262 19.39 13.44 -4.94
N LEU A 263 19.51 13.33 -3.61
CA LEU A 263 20.68 13.84 -2.90
C LEU A 263 21.96 13.08 -3.26
N GLY A 264 21.86 11.76 -3.49
CA GLY A 264 22.99 10.90 -3.85
C GLY A 264 23.66 11.34 -5.15
N GLU A 265 22.85 11.69 -6.15
CA GLU A 265 23.30 12.25 -7.42
C GLU A 265 23.84 13.68 -7.23
N GLN A 266 23.05 14.58 -6.63
CA GLN A 266 23.43 16.00 -6.45
C GLN A 266 24.72 16.18 -5.66
N LEU A 267 24.97 15.31 -4.68
CA LEU A 267 26.13 15.38 -3.80
C LEU A 267 27.30 14.49 -4.27
N ASP A 268 27.15 13.79 -5.40
CA ASP A 268 28.18 12.89 -5.94
C ASP A 268 28.58 11.80 -4.95
N LEU A 269 27.58 11.10 -4.39
CA LEU A 269 27.76 10.07 -3.36
C LEU A 269 27.75 8.66 -3.95
N PHE A 270 26.83 8.36 -4.87
CA PHE A 270 26.71 7.05 -5.48
C PHE A 270 25.92 7.09 -6.78
N HIS A 271 26.04 6.04 -7.59
CA HIS A 271 25.15 5.76 -8.72
C HIS A 271 24.86 4.25 -8.83
N PHE A 272 24.01 3.89 -9.79
CA PHE A 272 23.72 2.52 -10.20
C PHE A 272 23.95 2.39 -11.70
N GLU A 273 24.45 1.24 -12.14
CA GLU A 273 24.65 0.90 -13.55
C GLU A 273 23.82 -0.30 -13.96
N GLU A 274 23.47 -0.37 -15.24
CA GLU A 274 22.75 -1.52 -15.81
C GLU A 274 23.58 -2.81 -15.76
N ASP A 275 24.91 -2.70 -15.86
CA ASP A 275 25.84 -3.81 -15.76
C ASP A 275 25.86 -4.46 -14.35
N ALA A 276 25.42 -3.74 -13.32
CA ALA A 276 25.32 -4.24 -11.95
C ALA A 276 24.01 -3.79 -11.28
N PRO A 277 22.86 -4.31 -11.73
CA PRO A 277 21.57 -3.75 -11.36
C PRO A 277 21.26 -4.05 -9.89
N GLY A 278 21.01 -2.99 -9.12
CA GLY A 278 20.80 -3.09 -7.67
C GLY A 278 22.09 -3.16 -6.83
N PHE A 279 23.26 -3.00 -7.45
CA PHE A 279 24.54 -2.89 -6.76
C PHE A 279 25.00 -1.43 -6.79
N PRO A 280 25.08 -0.74 -5.65
CA PRO A 280 25.46 0.67 -5.64
C PRO A 280 26.97 0.84 -5.86
N PHE A 281 27.34 1.79 -6.73
CA PHE A 281 28.71 2.27 -6.89
C PHE A 281 28.90 3.48 -5.99
N LEU A 282 29.67 3.34 -4.91
CA LEU A 282 29.97 4.46 -4.01
C LEU A 282 31.12 5.30 -4.57
N HIS A 283 30.89 6.60 -4.72
CA HIS A 283 31.89 7.59 -5.14
C HIS A 283 32.82 7.95 -3.98
N PRO A 284 33.92 8.71 -4.18
CA PRO A 284 34.84 9.06 -3.09
C PRO A 284 34.15 9.67 -1.86
N LYS A 285 33.15 10.54 -2.05
CA LYS A 285 32.38 11.13 -0.95
C LYS A 285 31.47 10.11 -0.26
N GLY A 286 30.74 9.28 -1.02
CA GLY A 286 29.90 8.22 -0.47
C GLY A 286 30.71 7.17 0.29
N ALA A 287 31.85 6.76 -0.26
CA ALA A 287 32.80 5.85 0.39
C ALA A 287 33.36 6.46 1.69
N THR A 288 33.62 7.77 1.72
CA THR A 288 34.04 8.46 2.95
C THR A 288 32.96 8.38 4.03
N VAL A 289 31.70 8.67 3.69
CA VAL A 289 30.57 8.55 4.63
C VAL A 289 30.43 7.11 5.15
N PHE A 290 30.49 6.13 4.24
CA PHE A 290 30.42 4.71 4.60
C PHE A 290 31.53 4.32 5.58
N ASN A 291 32.79 4.70 5.30
CA ASN A 291 33.93 4.38 6.15
C ASN A 291 33.81 5.02 7.54
N LEU A 292 33.37 6.28 7.61
CA LEU A 292 33.14 6.96 8.90
C LEU A 292 32.10 6.25 9.76
N LEU A 293 31.01 5.76 9.15
CA LEU A 293 29.99 4.97 9.83
C LEU A 293 30.51 3.60 10.26
N ALA A 294 31.21 2.89 9.38
CA ALA A 294 31.81 1.60 9.69
C ALA A 294 32.82 1.71 10.84
N ASP A 295 33.68 2.73 10.83
CA ASP A 295 34.65 2.96 11.90
C ASP A 295 33.99 3.38 13.22
N PHE A 296 32.90 4.16 13.16
CA PHE A 296 32.08 4.45 14.33
C PHE A 296 31.53 3.16 14.95
N MET A 297 31.01 2.25 14.13
CA MET A 297 30.48 0.97 14.63
C MET A 297 31.60 0.06 15.14
N ARG A 298 32.73 -0.07 14.44
CA ARG A 298 33.90 -0.82 14.92
C ARG A 298 34.37 -0.35 16.30
N ARG A 299 34.49 0.98 16.51
CA ARG A 299 34.85 1.54 17.83
C ARG A 299 33.84 1.17 18.91
N ASN A 300 32.55 1.20 18.58
CA ASN A 300 31.47 0.84 19.52
C ASN A 300 31.49 -0.65 19.88
N LEU A 301 31.70 -1.52 18.91
CA LEU A 301 31.76 -2.97 19.06
C LEU A 301 33.02 -3.38 19.84
N ALA A 302 34.18 -2.83 19.51
CA ALA A 302 35.44 -3.09 20.23
C ALA A 302 35.33 -2.74 21.73
N ARG A 303 34.73 -1.59 22.08
CA ARG A 303 34.48 -1.19 23.48
C ARG A 303 33.57 -2.14 24.25
N ARG A 304 32.78 -2.97 23.54
CA ARG A 304 31.84 -3.95 24.11
C ARG A 304 32.37 -5.38 24.05
N GLY A 305 33.65 -5.55 23.72
CA GLY A 305 34.32 -6.85 23.71
C GLY A 305 33.97 -7.73 22.51
N TYR A 306 33.52 -7.14 21.41
CA TYR A 306 33.38 -7.85 20.14
C TYR A 306 34.74 -7.99 19.46
N GLN A 307 34.95 -9.14 18.84
CA GLN A 307 36.15 -9.46 18.08
C GLN A 307 35.78 -9.45 16.60
N GLU A 308 36.37 -8.53 15.84
CA GLU A 308 36.13 -8.45 14.40
C GLU A 308 36.75 -9.67 13.69
N VAL A 309 35.94 -10.38 12.93
CA VAL A 309 36.32 -11.49 12.06
C VAL A 309 35.99 -11.14 10.61
N LYS A 310 36.56 -11.87 9.66
CA LYS A 310 36.23 -11.73 8.24
C LYS A 310 36.07 -13.10 7.62
N THR A 311 34.92 -13.37 7.00
CA THR A 311 34.63 -14.67 6.40
C THR A 311 34.52 -14.56 4.87
N PRO A 312 34.77 -15.65 4.12
CA PRO A 312 34.66 -15.65 2.67
C PRO A 312 33.28 -15.21 2.17
N LEU A 313 33.26 -14.54 1.01
CA LEU A 313 32.02 -14.17 0.31
C LEU A 313 31.35 -15.36 -0.37
N ILE A 314 32.14 -16.32 -0.85
CA ILE A 314 31.68 -17.47 -1.62
C ILE A 314 31.92 -18.72 -0.78
N LEU A 315 30.86 -19.47 -0.52
CA LEU A 315 30.88 -20.68 0.32
C LEU A 315 30.16 -21.82 -0.41
N SER A 316 30.52 -23.06 -0.08
CA SER A 316 29.94 -24.23 -0.73
C SER A 316 28.43 -24.32 -0.51
N GLU A 317 27.69 -24.75 -1.53
CA GLU A 317 26.24 -24.88 -1.44
C GLU A 317 25.83 -25.79 -0.28
N ALA A 318 26.54 -26.91 -0.10
CA ALA A 318 26.34 -27.87 0.97
C ALA A 318 26.39 -27.26 2.39
N MET A 319 27.07 -26.13 2.58
CA MET A 319 27.04 -25.42 3.85
C MET A 319 25.66 -24.79 4.11
N TRP A 320 25.03 -24.19 3.09
CA TRP A 320 23.72 -23.55 3.21
C TRP A 320 22.61 -24.56 3.51
N HIS A 321 22.69 -25.76 2.89
CA HIS A 321 21.82 -26.90 3.22
C HIS A 321 21.94 -27.29 4.69
N ARG A 322 23.18 -27.50 5.17
CA ARG A 322 23.43 -27.88 6.58
C ARG A 322 23.01 -26.79 7.57
N SER A 323 23.07 -25.53 7.18
CA SER A 323 22.65 -24.41 8.02
C SER A 323 21.13 -24.25 8.10
N GLY A 324 20.36 -24.93 7.23
CA GLY A 324 18.90 -24.78 7.12
C GLY A 324 18.42 -23.59 6.30
N HIS A 325 19.33 -22.69 5.88
CA HIS A 325 18.95 -21.46 5.17
C HIS A 325 18.60 -21.69 3.71
N TYR A 326 19.06 -22.77 3.08
CA TYR A 326 18.83 -23.03 1.66
C TYR A 326 17.34 -22.95 1.30
N ALA A 327 16.48 -23.68 2.02
CA ALA A 327 15.05 -23.72 1.72
C ALA A 327 14.36 -22.35 1.81
N ASN A 328 14.79 -21.48 2.73
CA ASN A 328 14.17 -20.18 2.98
C ASN A 328 14.76 -19.06 2.10
N TYR A 329 16.00 -19.22 1.61
CA TYR A 329 16.73 -18.18 0.89
C TYR A 329 17.05 -18.54 -0.55
N LEU A 330 16.67 -19.72 -1.04
CA LEU A 330 16.98 -20.21 -2.38
C LEU A 330 16.73 -19.15 -3.47
N GLU A 331 15.54 -18.55 -3.47
CA GLU A 331 15.14 -17.55 -4.48
C GLU A 331 15.94 -16.24 -4.38
N ASN A 332 16.49 -15.96 -3.18
CA ASN A 332 17.21 -14.74 -2.84
C ASN A 332 18.74 -14.94 -2.85
N MET A 333 19.26 -16.08 -3.31
CA MET A 333 20.70 -16.37 -3.33
C MET A 333 21.29 -16.27 -4.74
N PHE A 334 22.55 -15.81 -4.82
CA PHE A 334 23.36 -15.91 -6.03
C PHE A 334 24.17 -17.20 -5.99
N PHE A 335 23.99 -18.03 -7.01
CA PHE A 335 24.76 -19.25 -7.20
C PHE A 335 25.84 -19.03 -8.26
N THR A 336 26.99 -19.64 -8.05
CA THR A 336 28.11 -19.58 -8.99
C THR A 336 28.77 -20.95 -9.10
N ARG A 337 29.34 -21.20 -10.27
CA ARG A 337 30.14 -22.39 -10.59
C ARG A 337 31.34 -21.94 -11.41
N ARG A 338 32.37 -22.78 -11.48
CA ARG A 338 33.52 -22.53 -12.35
C ARG A 338 33.04 -22.25 -13.78
N LYS A 339 33.47 -21.12 -14.35
CA LYS A 339 33.24 -20.81 -15.77
C LYS A 339 34.08 -21.79 -16.62
N ARG A 340 33.45 -22.49 -17.56
CA ARG A 340 34.16 -23.21 -18.63
C ARG A 340 34.43 -22.21 -19.76
N PHE A 341 35.59 -22.30 -20.43
CA PHE A 341 36.04 -21.35 -21.47
C PHE A 341 34.93 -21.05 -22.48
N ASP A 342 34.89 -19.81 -22.98
CA ASP A 342 33.83 -19.30 -23.88
C ASP A 342 33.77 -20.07 -25.22
N ASP A 343 34.90 -20.62 -25.65
CA ASP A 343 35.00 -21.48 -26.83
C ASP A 343 35.37 -22.91 -26.42
N ALA A 344 34.55 -23.86 -26.84
CA ALA A 344 34.70 -25.28 -26.51
C ALA A 344 36.03 -25.85 -27.03
N GLN A 345 36.91 -26.27 -26.11
CA GLN A 345 37.67 -27.49 -26.32
C GLN A 345 37.58 -28.37 -25.07
N ALA A 346 36.54 -29.20 -25.05
CA ALA A 346 36.40 -30.30 -24.10
C ALA A 346 37.32 -31.46 -24.55
N SER A 347 38.62 -31.33 -24.30
CA SER A 347 39.56 -32.45 -24.49
C SER A 347 40.76 -32.37 -23.56
N GLY A 348 40.51 -32.06 -22.29
CA GLY A 348 41.49 -32.24 -21.21
C GLY A 348 40.84 -33.06 -20.11
N VAL A 349 41.63 -33.94 -19.48
CA VAL A 349 41.22 -34.63 -18.26
C VAL A 349 40.82 -33.58 -17.22
N ASP A 350 39.68 -33.78 -16.56
CA ASP A 350 39.22 -32.91 -15.48
C ASP A 350 40.05 -33.20 -14.22
N GLU A 351 41.22 -32.58 -14.14
CA GLU A 351 42.17 -32.79 -13.04
C GLU A 351 41.66 -32.22 -11.71
N ASN A 352 40.53 -31.50 -11.68
CA ASN A 352 40.01 -30.81 -10.48
C ASN A 352 38.47 -30.88 -10.36
N ALA A 353 37.89 -32.09 -10.32
CA ALA A 353 36.44 -32.26 -10.09
C ALA A 353 35.93 -31.64 -8.77
N GLU A 354 36.78 -31.51 -7.74
CA GLU A 354 36.42 -30.80 -6.49
C GLU A 354 36.22 -29.28 -6.69
N ASP A 355 36.87 -28.68 -7.69
CA ASP A 355 36.72 -27.26 -8.05
C ASP A 355 35.43 -26.98 -8.84
N GLU A 356 34.68 -28.02 -9.23
CA GLU A 356 33.38 -27.88 -9.91
C GLU A 356 32.19 -27.85 -8.95
N ARG A 357 32.41 -28.01 -7.64
CA ARG A 357 31.31 -28.06 -6.67
C ARG A 357 30.46 -26.78 -6.70
N PRO A 358 29.12 -26.87 -6.55
CA PRO A 358 28.26 -25.69 -6.48
C PRO A 358 28.64 -24.77 -5.32
N MET A 359 28.72 -23.48 -5.63
CA MET A 359 29.04 -22.44 -4.66
C MET A 359 27.92 -21.39 -4.67
N ALA A 360 27.78 -20.67 -3.56
CA ALA A 360 26.89 -19.53 -3.49
C ALA A 360 27.56 -18.34 -2.81
N VAL A 361 27.18 -17.15 -3.25
CA VAL A 361 27.55 -15.89 -2.59
C VAL A 361 26.73 -15.77 -1.32
N LYS A 362 27.36 -15.40 -0.19
CA LYS A 362 26.70 -15.37 1.11
C LYS A 362 25.53 -14.37 1.15
N PRO A 363 24.30 -14.78 1.52
CA PRO A 363 23.19 -13.87 1.78
C PRO A 363 23.14 -13.35 3.23
N MET A 364 24.04 -13.86 4.09
CA MET A 364 24.21 -13.55 5.51
C MET A 364 25.57 -14.06 6.03
N ASN A 365 26.04 -13.56 7.18
CA ASN A 365 27.35 -13.93 7.72
C ASN A 365 27.32 -15.11 8.72
N CYS A 366 26.14 -15.45 9.27
CA CYS A 366 25.98 -16.40 10.38
C CYS A 366 26.73 -17.73 10.16
N PRO A 367 26.60 -18.40 9.01
CA PRO A 367 27.29 -19.68 8.81
C PRO A 367 28.82 -19.54 8.73
N GLY A 368 29.33 -18.42 8.24
CA GLY A 368 30.76 -18.11 8.29
C GLY A 368 31.26 -17.99 9.74
N HIS A 369 30.53 -17.26 10.59
CA HIS A 369 30.89 -17.09 12.00
C HIS A 369 30.82 -18.42 12.76
N LEU A 370 29.85 -19.27 12.44
CA LEU A 370 29.77 -20.65 12.96
C LEU A 370 30.98 -21.50 12.56
N LEU A 371 31.51 -21.36 11.35
CA LEU A 371 32.73 -22.06 10.93
C LEU A 371 33.96 -21.57 11.71
N VAL A 372 34.07 -20.26 11.98
CA VAL A 372 35.13 -19.70 12.84
C VAL A 372 35.00 -20.19 14.29
N TYR A 373 33.78 -20.26 14.81
CA TYR A 373 33.51 -20.82 16.12
C TYR A 373 33.93 -22.29 16.19
N LYS A 374 33.48 -23.11 15.22
CA LYS A 374 33.70 -24.56 15.12
C LYS A 374 35.16 -24.96 14.88
N HIS A 375 36.00 -24.06 14.38
CA HIS A 375 37.38 -24.37 14.01
C HIS A 375 38.21 -25.02 15.13
N ARG A 376 37.93 -24.71 16.41
CA ARG A 376 38.55 -25.35 17.56
C ARG A 376 37.59 -25.55 18.71
N LEU A 377 37.94 -26.45 19.62
CA LEU A 377 37.27 -26.58 20.92
C LEU A 377 37.38 -25.27 21.71
N ARG A 378 36.29 -24.90 22.39
CA ARG A 378 36.16 -23.68 23.18
C ARG A 378 35.94 -24.02 24.65
N SER A 379 36.68 -23.37 25.54
CA SER A 379 36.45 -23.48 26.99
C SER A 379 35.21 -22.68 27.40
N HIS A 380 34.49 -23.12 28.44
CA HIS A 380 33.36 -22.37 29.01
C HIS A 380 33.78 -20.95 29.48
N ASN A 381 35.04 -20.77 29.84
CA ASN A 381 35.61 -19.47 30.25
C ASN A 381 35.77 -18.47 29.08
N GLU A 382 35.70 -18.93 27.83
CA GLU A 382 35.74 -18.03 26.66
C GLU A 382 34.39 -17.33 26.42
N PHE A 383 33.34 -17.75 27.10
CA PHE A 383 31.99 -17.19 26.92
C PHE A 383 31.73 -16.01 27.88
N PRO A 384 30.94 -15.00 27.44
CA PRO A 384 30.32 -14.88 26.12
C PRO A 384 31.32 -14.48 25.02
N LEU A 385 31.34 -15.27 23.94
CA LEU A 385 32.16 -15.00 22.76
C LEU A 385 31.35 -14.17 21.77
N ARG A 386 31.87 -13.00 21.41
CA ARG A 386 31.20 -12.05 20.52
C ARG A 386 32.03 -11.84 19.27
N MET A 387 31.53 -12.32 18.14
CA MET A 387 32.15 -12.09 16.83
C MET A 387 31.38 -10.99 16.11
N SER A 388 32.08 -10.04 15.50
CA SER A 388 31.49 -9.03 14.63
C SER A 388 32.14 -9.06 13.26
N GLU A 389 31.44 -8.63 12.23
CA GLU A 389 31.99 -8.45 10.89
C GLU A 389 31.25 -7.30 10.21
N MET A 390 31.99 -6.36 9.61
CA MET A 390 31.42 -5.47 8.58
C MET A 390 31.19 -6.31 7.32
N GLY A 391 30.15 -7.14 7.37
CA GLY A 391 29.93 -8.27 6.47
C GLY A 391 29.19 -7.87 5.22
N LEU A 392 29.92 -7.83 4.09
CA LEU A 392 29.33 -7.68 2.77
C LEU A 392 28.57 -8.95 2.37
N VAL A 393 27.27 -8.82 2.13
CA VAL A 393 26.38 -9.92 1.74
C VAL A 393 25.61 -9.56 0.48
N HIS A 394 25.07 -10.58 -0.18
CA HIS A 394 24.36 -10.43 -1.43
C HIS A 394 23.00 -11.13 -1.41
N ARG A 395 21.95 -10.43 -1.85
CA ARG A 395 20.60 -10.98 -1.99
C ARG A 395 20.03 -10.68 -3.36
N ARG A 396 19.44 -11.70 -4.00
CA ARG A 396 18.81 -11.60 -5.31
C ARG A 396 17.40 -11.04 -5.20
N GLU A 397 17.32 -9.74 -4.88
CA GLU A 397 16.06 -9.01 -4.77
C GLU A 397 15.31 -8.92 -6.12
N LEU A 398 13.98 -8.99 -6.09
CA LEU A 398 13.16 -8.81 -7.29
C LEU A 398 13.37 -7.42 -7.87
N SER A 399 13.45 -7.31 -9.20
CA SER A 399 13.78 -6.05 -9.88
C SER A 399 12.85 -4.89 -9.50
N GLY A 400 11.54 -5.18 -9.33
CA GLY A 400 10.50 -4.21 -9.00
C GLY A 400 10.46 -3.74 -7.54
N VAL A 401 11.21 -4.37 -6.62
CA VAL A 401 11.23 -3.94 -5.20
C VAL A 401 12.48 -3.14 -4.83
N ARG A 402 13.47 -3.06 -5.71
CA ARG A 402 14.73 -2.33 -5.46
C ARG A 402 14.48 -0.83 -5.39
N HIS A 403 15.14 -0.14 -4.45
CA HIS A 403 14.89 1.27 -4.19
C HIS A 403 16.11 2.02 -3.65
N GLY A 404 16.90 2.62 -4.54
CA GLY A 404 18.14 3.32 -4.20
C GLY A 404 18.99 2.49 -3.22
N LEU A 405 19.54 3.11 -2.17
CA LEU A 405 20.27 2.40 -1.09
C LEU A 405 19.40 1.70 -0.03
N PHE A 406 18.07 1.86 -0.01
CA PHE A 406 17.22 1.20 0.99
C PHE A 406 16.96 -0.28 0.69
N ARG A 407 16.92 -0.64 -0.60
CA ARG A 407 16.76 -2.04 -1.02
C ARG A 407 17.66 -2.33 -2.21
N VAL A 408 18.77 -2.99 -1.92
CA VAL A 408 19.89 -3.29 -2.84
C VAL A 408 20.21 -4.78 -2.83
N GLN A 409 20.94 -5.22 -3.84
CA GLN A 409 21.40 -6.61 -3.95
C GLN A 409 22.73 -6.87 -3.26
N ALA A 410 23.51 -5.82 -2.96
CA ALA A 410 24.75 -5.89 -2.20
C ALA A 410 24.73 -4.86 -1.07
N PHE A 411 24.95 -5.31 0.15
CA PHE A 411 24.97 -4.43 1.31
C PHE A 411 25.92 -4.97 2.37
N THR A 412 26.48 -4.06 3.16
CA THR A 412 27.32 -4.40 4.31
C THR A 412 26.51 -4.23 5.58
N GLN A 413 26.43 -5.28 6.38
CA GLN A 413 25.84 -5.22 7.71
C GLN A 413 26.96 -5.08 8.74
N ASP A 414 26.72 -4.30 9.79
CA ASP A 414 27.47 -4.31 11.05
C ASP A 414 27.11 -5.57 11.88
N ASP A 415 27.21 -6.72 11.24
CA ASP A 415 26.67 -7.99 11.73
C ASP A 415 27.50 -8.55 12.89
N ALA A 416 26.83 -9.26 13.80
CA ALA A 416 27.49 -9.88 14.92
C ALA A 416 26.75 -11.12 15.43
N HIS A 417 27.52 -12.11 15.88
CA HIS A 417 27.01 -13.35 16.44
C HIS A 417 27.58 -13.57 17.83
N HIS A 418 26.67 -13.80 18.78
CA HIS A 418 27.02 -14.04 20.18
C HIS A 418 26.85 -15.53 20.46
N PHE A 419 27.92 -16.16 20.91
CA PHE A 419 27.86 -17.50 21.45
C PHE A 419 27.83 -17.37 22.97
N CYS A 420 26.87 -18.04 23.60
CA CYS A 420 26.62 -18.01 25.04
C CYS A 420 26.28 -19.42 25.55
N THR A 421 26.34 -19.58 26.88
CA THR A 421 26.10 -20.84 27.61
C THR A 421 24.63 -21.14 27.81
#